data_AF-A0A949ZWL8-F1
#
_entry.id   AF-A0A949ZWL8-F1
#
_cell.length_a   1.000
_cell.length_b   1.000
_cell.length_c   1.000
_cell.angle_alpha   90.00
_cell.angle_beta   90.00
_cell.angle_gamma   90.00
#
_symmetry.space_group_name_H-M   'P 1'
#
loop_
_entity.id
_entity.type
_entity.pdbx_description
1 polymer ?
#
loop_
_entity_poly.entity_id
_entity_poly.type
_entity_poly.pdbx_seq_one_letter_code
_entity_poly.pdbx_strand_id
1 'polypeptide(L)'
;MTDSNRSRLIVALLAVCLMASALALITAQHRARDLFADLEVAQQLGRQREAEGNRLRIELGRASQPAVIEAAARAIGMRPIDPDHTTLLPPTPRGEQPAEQP
;
A
#
# COMPACT_ATOMS: atom_id res chain seq x y z
N MET A 1 53.71 45.68 -8.90
CA MET A 1 52.34 46.20 -9.13
C MET A 1 51.36 45.13 -9.66
N THR A 2 51.82 43.96 -10.12
CA THR A 2 50.98 42.89 -10.69
C THR A 2 50.29 42.00 -9.65
N ASP A 3 50.86 41.81 -8.45
CA ASP A 3 50.25 40.99 -7.38
C ASP A 3 48.94 41.57 -6.83
N SER A 4 48.84 42.90 -6.72
CA SER A 4 47.63 43.56 -6.22
C SER A 4 46.44 43.39 -7.17
N ASN A 5 46.70 43.28 -8.48
CA ASN A 5 45.65 43.02 -9.45
C ASN A 5 45.20 41.55 -9.43
N ARG A 6 46.15 40.59 -9.25
CA ARG A 6 45.81 39.17 -9.05
C ARG A 6 44.96 38.96 -7.80
N SER A 7 45.30 39.57 -6.67
CA SER A 7 44.52 39.41 -5.44
C SER A 7 43.12 40.01 -5.55
N ARG A 8 42.98 41.19 -6.18
CA ARG A 8 41.66 41.80 -6.47
C ARG A 8 40.79 40.90 -7.35
N LEU A 9 41.37 40.28 -8.38
CA LEU A 9 40.66 39.33 -9.24
C LEU A 9 40.21 38.08 -8.47
N ILE A 10 41.06 37.54 -7.60
CA ILE A 10 40.72 36.38 -6.76
C ILE A 10 39.58 36.71 -5.80
N VAL A 11 39.63 37.88 -5.15
CA VAL A 11 38.56 38.34 -4.23
C VAL A 11 37.25 38.55 -4.99
N ALA A 12 37.29 39.14 -6.18
CA ALA A 12 36.11 39.32 -7.02
C ALA A 12 35.49 37.97 -7.43
N LEU A 13 36.33 36.98 -7.81
CA LEU A 13 35.88 35.64 -8.16
C LEU A 13 35.19 34.95 -6.96
N LEU A 14 35.81 35.05 -5.78
CA LEU A 14 35.25 34.49 -4.54
C LEU A 14 33.91 35.15 -4.19
N ALA A 15 33.79 36.47 -4.33
CA ALA A 15 32.54 37.19 -4.10
C ALA A 15 31.43 36.75 -5.07
N VAL A 16 31.76 36.55 -6.35
CA VAL A 16 30.80 36.05 -7.35
C VAL A 16 30.39 34.61 -7.04
N CYS A 17 31.33 33.73 -6.70
CA CYS A 17 31.01 32.36 -6.27
C CYS A 17 30.11 32.34 -5.03
N LEU A 18 30.38 33.21 -4.05
CA LEU A 18 29.58 33.31 -2.84
C LEU A 18 28.15 33.76 -3.15
N MET A 19 27.99 34.77 -3.99
CA MET A 19 26.68 35.23 -4.45
C MET A 19 25.94 34.13 -5.21
N ALA A 20 26.61 33.45 -6.14
CA ALA A 20 26.03 32.32 -6.87
C ALA A 20 25.59 31.19 -5.92
N SER A 21 26.39 30.87 -4.90
CA SER A 21 26.05 29.87 -3.88
C SER A 21 24.83 30.31 -3.05
N ALA A 22 24.76 31.58 -2.65
CA ALA A 22 23.61 32.12 -1.92
C ALA A 22 22.32 32.08 -2.77
N LEU A 23 22.40 32.45 -4.05
CA LEU A 23 21.29 32.37 -5.00
C LEU A 23 20.87 30.92 -5.29
N ALA A 24 21.83 30.00 -5.41
CA ALA A 24 21.55 28.58 -5.58
C ALA A 24 20.86 28.01 -4.34
N LEU A 25 21.30 28.39 -3.14
CA LEU A 25 20.71 27.94 -1.88
C LEU A 25 19.27 28.44 -1.70
N ILE A 26 18.98 29.71 -1.98
CA ILE A 26 17.60 30.23 -1.87
C ILE A 26 16.68 29.57 -2.91
N THR A 27 17.19 29.31 -4.12
CA THR A 27 16.45 28.61 -5.18
C THR A 27 16.22 27.15 -4.80
N ALA A 28 17.22 26.49 -4.21
CA ALA A 28 17.09 25.14 -3.68
C ALA A 28 16.10 25.09 -2.51
N GLN A 29 16.04 26.11 -1.66
CA GLN A 29 15.04 26.19 -0.59
C GLN A 29 13.61 26.39 -1.12
N HIS A 30 13.42 27.21 -2.16
CA HIS A 30 12.11 27.36 -2.82
C HIS A 30 11.68 26.04 -3.47
N ARG A 31 12.57 25.43 -4.26
CA ARG A 31 12.30 24.13 -4.88
C ARG A 31 12.05 23.05 -3.84
N ALA A 32 12.81 23.03 -2.74
CA ALA A 32 12.58 22.08 -1.66
C ALA A 32 11.17 22.24 -1.09
N ARG A 33 10.72 23.47 -0.78
CA ARG A 33 9.37 23.70 -0.26
C ARG A 33 8.27 23.20 -1.22
N ASP A 34 8.40 23.47 -2.51
CA ASP A 34 7.40 23.03 -3.49
C ASP A 34 7.41 21.51 -3.68
N LEU A 35 8.60 20.89 -3.80
CA LEU A 35 8.75 19.44 -3.89
C LEU A 35 8.30 18.72 -2.62
N PHE A 36 8.50 19.32 -1.44
CA PHE A 36 8.01 18.78 -0.17
C PHE A 36 6.48 18.84 -0.09
N ALA A 37 5.85 19.92 -0.58
CA ALA A 37 4.40 20.04 -0.62
C ALA A 37 3.76 18.99 -1.53
N ASP A 38 4.28 18.79 -2.74
CA ASP A 38 3.79 17.77 -3.68
C ASP A 38 3.96 16.34 -3.11
N LEU A 39 5.09 16.08 -2.46
CA LEU A 39 5.37 14.81 -1.80
C LEU A 39 4.42 14.59 -0.61
N GLU A 40 4.11 15.64 0.15
CA GLU A 40 3.18 15.58 1.28
C GLU A 40 1.74 15.29 0.82
N VAL A 41 1.30 15.88 -0.30
CA VAL A 41 0.01 15.56 -0.94
C VAL A 41 -0.03 14.10 -1.38
N ALA A 42 1.01 13.61 -2.06
CA ALA A 42 1.08 12.21 -2.48
C ALA A 42 1.06 11.23 -1.30
N GLN A 43 1.77 11.55 -0.21
CA GLN A 43 1.76 10.76 1.01
C GLN A 43 0.40 10.79 1.73
N GLN A 44 -0.28 11.94 1.75
CA GLN A 44 -1.63 12.06 2.31
C GLN A 44 -2.63 11.17 1.56
N LEU A 45 -2.57 11.16 0.23
CA LEU A 45 -3.40 10.29 -0.61
C LEU A 45 -3.10 8.80 -0.38
N GLY A 46 -1.82 8.44 -0.19
CA GLY A 46 -1.41 7.08 0.18
C GLY A 46 -2.02 6.62 1.50
N ARG A 47 -1.97 7.46 2.55
CA ARG A 47 -2.57 7.17 3.86
C ARG A 47 -4.09 6.98 3.78
N GLN A 48 -4.79 7.77 2.96
CA GLN A 48 -6.23 7.60 2.75
C GLN A 48 -6.55 6.24 2.10
N ARG A 49 -5.76 5.80 1.12
CA ARG A 49 -5.93 4.49 0.46
C ARG A 49 -5.70 3.33 1.43
N GLU A 50 -4.72 3.42 2.31
CA GLU A 50 -4.46 2.40 3.34
C GLU A 50 -5.59 2.29 4.36
N ALA A 51 -6.14 3.43 4.80
CA ALA A 51 -7.27 3.46 5.74
C ALA A 51 -8.52 2.81 5.14
N GLU A 52 -8.84 3.13 3.89
CA GLU A 52 -9.97 2.53 3.16
C GLU A 52 -9.76 1.01 3.01
N GLY A 53 -8.56 0.59 2.58
CA GLY A 53 -8.22 -0.84 2.45
C GLY A 53 -8.35 -1.61 3.77
N ASN A 54 -7.97 -1.01 4.90
CA ASN A 54 -8.13 -1.64 6.21
C ASN A 54 -9.61 -1.79 6.59
N ARG A 55 -10.43 -0.77 6.31
CA ARG A 55 -11.88 -0.84 6.52
C ARG A 55 -12.52 -1.97 5.71
N LEU A 56 -12.21 -2.07 4.41
CA LEU A 56 -12.74 -3.14 3.56
C LEU A 56 -12.33 -4.53 4.08
N ARG A 57 -11.09 -4.70 4.57
CA ARG A 57 -10.64 -5.98 5.14
C ARG A 57 -11.37 -6.34 6.42
N ILE A 58 -11.72 -5.36 7.26
CA ILE A 58 -12.54 -5.59 8.45
C ILE A 58 -13.96 -5.99 8.06
N GLU A 59 -14.55 -5.33 7.06
CA GLU A 59 -15.88 -5.67 6.54
C GLU A 59 -15.89 -7.08 5.92
N LEU A 60 -14.86 -7.43 5.14
CA LEU A 60 -14.70 -8.76 4.57
C LEU A 60 -14.47 -9.82 5.65
N GLY A 61 -13.63 -9.52 6.65
CA GLY A 61 -13.42 -10.40 7.79
C GLY A 61 -14.71 -10.62 8.57
N ARG A 62 -15.55 -9.59 8.70
CA ARG A 62 -16.87 -9.70 9.34
C ARG A 62 -17.83 -10.57 8.51
N ALA A 63 -17.81 -10.44 7.19
CA ALA A 63 -18.62 -11.22 6.26
C ALA A 63 -18.16 -12.68 6.13
N SER A 64 -16.85 -12.94 6.27
CA SER A 64 -16.27 -14.28 6.23
C SER A 64 -16.37 -15.02 7.55
N GLN A 65 -16.94 -14.41 8.60
CA GLN A 65 -17.16 -15.12 9.86
C GLN A 65 -18.18 -16.24 9.62
N PRO A 66 -17.84 -17.50 9.95
CA PRO A 66 -18.73 -18.64 9.84
C PRO A 66 -20.08 -18.42 10.55
N ALA A 67 -20.09 -17.60 11.61
CA ALA A 67 -21.28 -17.19 12.34
C ALA A 67 -22.34 -16.47 11.45
N VAL A 68 -21.93 -15.70 10.45
CA VAL A 68 -22.86 -15.04 9.51
C VAL A 68 -23.48 -16.07 8.57
N ILE A 69 -22.67 -17.02 8.09
CA ILE A 69 -23.12 -18.11 7.21
C ILE A 69 -24.09 -19.02 7.98
N GLU A 70 -23.80 -19.37 9.22
CA GLU A 70 -24.68 -20.15 10.09
C GLU A 70 -25.98 -19.43 10.44
N ALA A 71 -25.94 -18.10 10.62
CA ALA A 71 -27.14 -17.29 10.88
C ALA A 71 -28.04 -17.24 9.64
N ALA A 72 -27.45 -17.03 8.46
CA ALA A 72 -28.18 -17.07 7.18
C ALA A 72 -28.76 -18.46 6.89
N ALA A 73 -27.99 -19.53 7.13
CA ALA A 73 -28.45 -20.91 6.97
C ALA A 73 -29.61 -21.24 7.92
N ARG A 74 -29.54 -20.81 9.18
CA ARG A 74 -30.67 -20.94 10.13
C ARG A 74 -31.91 -20.18 9.69
N ALA A 75 -31.74 -18.98 9.11
CA ALA A 75 -32.88 -18.17 8.63
C ALA A 75 -33.67 -18.85 7.49
N ILE A 76 -33.01 -19.69 6.67
CA ILE A 76 -33.67 -20.50 5.63
C ILE A 76 -34.06 -21.91 6.12
N GLY A 77 -34.03 -22.15 7.43
CA GLY A 77 -34.47 -23.41 8.04
C GLY A 77 -33.43 -24.54 8.04
N MET A 78 -32.18 -24.27 7.66
CA MET A 78 -31.11 -25.27 7.78
C MET A 78 -30.71 -25.43 9.24
N ARG A 79 -30.45 -26.68 9.65
CA ARG A 79 -29.91 -27.03 10.95
C ARG A 79 -28.43 -27.39 10.86
N PRO A 80 -27.63 -27.10 11.90
CA PRO A 80 -26.26 -27.59 11.99
C PRO A 80 -26.22 -29.10 11.88
N ILE A 81 -25.16 -29.64 11.27
CA ILE A 81 -24.94 -31.08 11.14
C ILE A 81 -24.77 -31.66 12.55
N ASP A 82 -25.59 -32.66 12.88
CA ASP A 82 -25.51 -33.40 14.14
C ASP A 82 -24.46 -34.52 14.00
N PRO A 83 -23.38 -34.52 14.81
CA PRO A 83 -22.34 -35.54 14.73
C PRO A 83 -22.87 -36.95 15.01
N ASP A 84 -23.97 -37.10 15.78
CA ASP A 84 -24.55 -38.41 16.10
C ASP A 84 -25.32 -39.03 14.92
N HIS A 85 -25.63 -38.23 13.89
CA HIS A 85 -26.39 -38.65 12.71
C HIS A 85 -25.62 -38.48 11.39
N THR A 86 -24.30 -38.36 11.45
CA THR A 86 -23.46 -38.15 10.25
C THR A 86 -22.58 -39.35 9.95
N THR A 87 -22.82 -40.01 8.81
CA THR A 87 -21.93 -41.06 8.29
C THR A 87 -20.92 -40.45 7.32
N LEU A 88 -19.64 -40.45 7.70
CA LEU A 88 -18.55 -40.03 6.82
C LEU A 88 -18.29 -41.11 5.77
N LEU A 89 -18.59 -40.80 4.50
CA LEU A 89 -18.21 -41.66 3.40
C LEU A 89 -16.72 -41.43 3.07
N PRO A 90 -15.91 -42.51 2.99
CA PRO A 90 -14.56 -42.38 2.45
C PRO A 90 -14.65 -41.89 0.99
N PRO A 91 -13.75 -41.01 0.55
CA PRO A 91 -13.76 -40.52 -0.83
C PRO A 91 -13.59 -41.73 -1.76
N THR A 92 -14.67 -42.08 -2.48
CA THR A 92 -14.61 -43.11 -3.52
C THR A 92 -13.60 -42.65 -4.57
N PRO A 93 -12.51 -43.39 -4.82
CA PRO A 93 -11.61 -43.07 -5.90
C PRO A 93 -12.42 -43.03 -7.20
N ARG A 94 -12.38 -41.88 -7.90
CA ARG A 94 -12.97 -41.71 -9.23
C ARG A 94 -12.17 -42.58 -10.20
N GLY A 95 -12.50 -43.86 -10.25
CA GLY A 95 -11.71 -44.85 -10.98
C GLY A 95 -12.38 -46.18 -11.28
N GLU A 96 -13.64 -46.40 -10.88
CA GLU A 96 -14.38 -47.62 -11.21
C GLU A 96 -15.82 -47.24 -11.60
N GLN A 97 -15.97 -46.54 -12.72
CA GLN A 97 -17.20 -46.64 -13.50
C GLN A 97 -17.25 -48.08 -14.02
N PRO A 98 -18.26 -48.89 -13.66
CA PRO A 98 -18.42 -50.22 -14.24
C PRO A 98 -18.59 -50.03 -15.75
N ALA A 99 -17.67 -50.61 -16.52
CA ALA A 99 -17.82 -50.71 -17.95
C ALA A 99 -19.17 -51.38 -18.23
N GLU A 100 -20.07 -50.59 -18.81
CA GLU A 100 -21.20 -51.05 -19.61
C GLU A 100 -20.70 -52.21 -20.50
N GLN A 101 -21.19 -53.42 -20.24
CA GLN A 101 -20.97 -54.56 -21.13
C GLN A 101 -22.34 -55.06 -21.60
N PRO A 102 -22.49 -55.30 -22.92
CA PRO A 102 -23.76 -55.50 -23.62
C PRO A 102 -24.42 -56.86 -23.37
#